data_AF-A0AAV7PVT9-F1
#
_entry.id   AF-A0AAV7PVT9-F1
#
_cell.length_a   1.000
_cell.length_b   1.000
_cell.length_c   1.000
_cell.angle_alpha   90.00
_cell.angle_beta   90.00
_cell.angle_gamma   90.00
#
_symmetry.space_group_name_H-M   'P 1'
#
loop_
_entity.id
_entity.type
_entity.pdbx_description
1 polymer ?
#
loop_
_entity_poly.entity_id
_entity_poly.type
_entity_poly.pdbx_seq_one_letter_code
_entity_poly.pdbx_strand_id
1 'polypeptide(L)'
;MITMLGVQAQRRAFLPIKRLLSQAGIGFALLYPAKLRVRHEGKVLYFSDPKQANKFIRRLPRQRGTGAPGEVSPEDAPLSDND
;
A
#
# COMPACT_ATOMS: atom_id res chain seq x y z
N MET A 1 27.93 -1.12 -7.42
CA MET A 1 27.00 -2.27 -7.45
C MET A 1 25.84 -1.97 -6.50
N ILE A 2 24.68 -1.56 -7.01
CA ILE A 2 23.58 -1.05 -6.17
C ILE A 2 22.53 -2.16 -6.01
N THR A 3 22.22 -2.47 -4.75
CA THR A 3 21.43 -3.58 -4.21
C THR A 3 19.96 -3.58 -4.67
N MET A 4 19.71 -4.00 -5.91
CA MET A 4 18.35 -4.21 -6.44
C MET A 4 17.57 -5.31 -5.68
N LEU A 5 18.26 -6.28 -5.05
CA LEU A 5 17.65 -7.38 -4.30
C LEU A 5 17.02 -6.97 -2.96
N GLY A 6 17.61 -6.01 -2.24
CA GLY A 6 17.13 -5.61 -0.90
C GLY A 6 15.82 -4.81 -0.95
N VAL A 7 15.71 -3.91 -1.92
CA VAL A 7 14.54 -3.03 -2.07
C VAL A 7 13.30 -3.82 -2.52
N GLN A 8 13.47 -4.81 -3.41
CA GLN A 8 12.36 -5.65 -3.85
C GLN A 8 11.81 -6.54 -2.73
N ALA A 9 12.68 -7.14 -1.90
CA ALA A 9 12.27 -7.93 -0.74
C ALA A 9 11.49 -7.07 0.28
N GLN A 10 11.92 -5.83 0.50
CA GLN A 10 11.23 -4.91 1.39
C GLN A 10 9.85 -4.51 0.85
N ARG A 11 9.72 -4.28 -0.46
CA ARG A 11 8.41 -4.04 -1.11
C ARG A 11 7.46 -5.23 -0.95
N ARG A 12 7.97 -6.46 -1.12
CA ARG A 12 7.17 -7.68 -0.90
C ARG A 12 6.66 -7.80 0.54
N ALA A 13 7.45 -7.37 1.53
CA ALA A 13 7.02 -7.35 2.92
C ALA A 13 5.83 -6.39 3.18
N PHE A 14 5.64 -5.37 2.34
CA PHE A 14 4.50 -4.45 2.42
C PHE A 14 3.23 -4.97 1.70
N LEU A 15 3.29 -6.03 0.89
CA LEU A 15 2.11 -6.60 0.22
C LEU A 15 0.98 -7.02 1.19
N PRO A 16 1.23 -7.82 2.25
CA PRO A 16 0.17 -8.17 3.20
C PRO A 16 -0.38 -6.94 3.93
N ILE A 17 0.47 -5.92 4.13
CA ILE A 17 0.14 -4.67 4.81
C ILE A 17 -0.79 -3.81 3.93
N LYS A 18 -0.51 -3.72 2.61
CA LYS A 18 -1.40 -3.08 1.62
C LYS A 18 -2.80 -3.70 1.68
N ARG A 19 -2.89 -5.05 1.64
CA ARG A 19 -4.18 -5.76 1.70
C ARG A 19 -4.97 -5.44 2.96
N LEU A 20 -4.31 -5.41 4.12
CA LEU A 20 -4.97 -5.08 5.37
C LEU A 20 -5.44 -3.61 5.41
N LEU A 21 -4.65 -2.68 4.87
CA LEU A 21 -5.02 -1.27 4.77
C LEU A 21 -6.20 -1.06 3.82
N SER A 22 -6.20 -1.75 2.67
CA SER A 22 -7.34 -1.79 1.75
C SER A 22 -8.60 -2.32 2.44
N GLN A 23 -8.51 -3.42 3.17
CA GLN A 23 -9.64 -3.98 3.92
C GLN A 23 -10.15 -3.05 5.02
N ALA A 24 -9.26 -2.23 5.61
CA ALA A 24 -9.61 -1.25 6.61
C ALA A 24 -10.14 0.07 6.02
N GLY A 25 -10.21 0.22 4.69
CA GLY A 25 -10.61 1.47 4.03
C GLY A 25 -9.63 2.62 4.24
N ILE A 26 -8.39 2.33 4.61
CA ILE A 26 -7.38 3.36 4.94
C ILE A 26 -6.58 3.68 3.68
N GLY A 27 -6.54 4.95 3.29
CA GLY A 27 -5.72 5.41 2.17
C GLY A 27 -4.23 5.23 2.44
N PHE A 28 -3.51 4.57 1.53
CA PHE A 28 -2.07 4.35 1.66
C PHE A 28 -1.33 4.57 0.35
N ALA A 29 -0.03 4.88 0.45
CA ALA A 29 0.87 5.01 -0.70
C ALA A 29 2.25 4.44 -0.35
N LEU A 30 2.86 3.72 -1.29
CA LEU A 30 4.22 3.21 -1.14
C LEU A 30 5.20 4.16 -1.86
N LEU A 31 6.00 4.90 -1.10
CA LEU A 31 7.04 5.79 -1.61
C LEU A 31 8.37 5.04 -1.80
N TYR A 32 9.15 5.52 -2.77
CA TYR A 32 10.52 5.07 -2.99
C TYR A 32 11.44 5.42 -1.79
N PRO A 33 12.39 4.55 -1.40
CA PRO A 33 12.65 3.21 -1.93
C PRO A 33 11.73 2.12 -1.37
N ALA A 34 11.22 2.25 -0.14
CA ALA A 34 10.27 1.32 0.50
C ALA A 34 9.62 1.93 1.77
N LYS A 35 8.98 3.10 1.64
CA LYS A 35 8.30 3.78 2.76
C LYS A 35 6.79 3.75 2.56
N LEU A 36 6.05 3.20 3.51
CA LEU A 36 4.60 3.17 3.48
C LEU A 36 4.02 4.42 4.15
N ARG A 37 3.31 5.23 3.39
CA ARG A 37 2.50 6.34 3.88
C ARG A 37 1.08 5.84 4.13
N VAL A 38 0.55 6.11 5.32
CA VAL A 38 -0.81 5.75 5.72
C VAL A 38 -1.52 7.02 6.17
N ARG A 39 -2.71 7.28 5.62
CA ARG A 39 -3.55 8.42 6.03
C ARG A 39 -4.71 7.90 6.86
N HIS A 40 -4.70 8.18 8.16
CA HIS A 40 -5.73 7.75 9.11
C HIS A 40 -6.13 8.92 10.02
N GLU A 41 -7.44 9.16 10.18
CA GLU A 41 -8.00 10.21 11.05
C GLU A 41 -7.39 11.61 10.83
N GLY A 42 -7.17 11.99 9.56
CA GLY A 42 -6.55 13.27 9.22
C GLY A 42 -5.03 13.35 9.48
N LYS A 43 -4.43 12.32 10.08
CA LYS A 43 -2.99 12.20 10.30
C LYS A 43 -2.33 11.39 9.19
N VAL A 44 -1.11 11.78 8.82
CA VAL A 44 -0.28 11.07 7.86
C VAL A 44 0.87 10.41 8.61
N LEU A 45 0.93 9.09 8.55
CA LEU A 45 1.96 8.27 9.19
C LEU A 45 2.89 7.70 8.12
N TYR A 46 4.18 7.66 8.41
CA TYR A 46 5.19 7.09 7.53
C TYR A 46 5.89 5.93 8.21
N PHE A 47 5.90 4.78 7.55
CA PHE A 47 6.52 3.56 8.04
C PHE A 47 7.61 3.12 7.06
N SER A 48 8.85 3.16 7.51
CA SER A 48 9.98 2.58 6.75
C SER A 48 10.18 1.09 7.07
N ASP A 49 9.55 0.61 8.16
CA ASP A 49 9.64 -0.76 8.64
C ASP A 49 8.26 -1.47 8.53
N PRO A 50 8.19 -2.63 7.86
CA PRO A 50 6.94 -3.35 7.68
C PRO A 50 6.40 -3.95 8.99
N LYS A 51 7.26 -4.29 9.97
CA LYS A 51 6.79 -4.82 11.27
C LYS A 51 6.07 -3.73 12.06
N GLN A 52 6.58 -2.49 12.04
CA GLN A 52 5.91 -1.34 12.67
C GLN A 52 4.55 -1.05 12.02
N ALA A 53 4.47 -1.03 10.68
CA ALA A 53 3.21 -0.84 9.97
C ALA A 53 2.19 -1.95 10.30
N ASN A 54 2.62 -3.22 10.32
CA ASN A 54 1.75 -4.33 10.69
C ASN A 54 1.23 -4.22 12.13
N LYS A 55 2.09 -3.80 13.08
CA LYS A 55 1.70 -3.57 14.47
C LYS A 55 0.67 -2.45 14.60
N PHE A 56 0.83 -1.37 13.82
CA PHE A 56 -0.13 -0.27 13.76
C PHE A 56 -1.50 -0.76 13.25
N ILE A 57 -1.53 -1.50 12.15
CA ILE A 57 -2.76 -2.06 11.56
C ILE A 57 -3.47 -3.02 12.50
N ARG A 58 -2.74 -3.86 13.23
CA ARG A 58 -3.33 -4.77 14.22
C ARG A 58 -3.97 -4.05 15.41
N ARG A 59 -3.51 -2.83 15.72
CA ARG A 59 -4.06 -1.98 16.80
C ARG A 59 -5.23 -1.12 16.33
N LEU A 60 -5.40 -0.93 15.03
CA LEU A 60 -6.53 -0.20 14.49
C LEU A 60 -7.82 -0.96 14.81
N PRO A 61 -8.85 -0.29 15.36
CA PRO A 61 -10.16 -0.91 15.45
C PRO A 61 -10.57 -1.29 14.02
N ARG A 62 -10.97 -2.55 13.81
CA ARG A 62 -11.47 -3.02 12.51
C ARG A 62 -12.76 -2.28 12.21
N GLN A 63 -12.66 -1.08 11.64
CA GLN A 63 -13.80 -0.39 11.10
C GLN A 63 -14.23 -1.17 9.86
N ARG A 64 -15.32 -1.94 10.01
CA ARG A 64 -16.01 -2.54 8.88
C ARG A 64 -16.60 -1.39 8.07
N GLY A 65 -16.09 -1.13 6.88
CA GLY A 65 -16.85 -0.35 5.91
C GLY A 65 -16.03 0.48 4.94
N THR A 66 -16.05 0.00 3.69
CA THR A 66 -16.31 0.82 2.49
C THR A 66 -15.16 1.70 2.00
N GLY A 67 -14.33 1.13 1.12
CA GLY A 67 -13.38 1.87 0.28
C GLY A 67 -12.90 1.00 -0.88
N ALA A 68 -13.50 1.22 -2.04
CA ALA A 68 -13.34 0.55 -3.34
C ALA A 68 -11.88 0.36 -3.85
N PRO A 69 -11.65 -0.55 -4.82
CA PRO A 69 -10.32 -1.00 -5.25
C PRO A 69 -9.56 0.09 -6.02
N GLY A 70 -8.57 0.70 -5.38
CA GLY A 70 -7.61 1.62 -6.00
C GLY A 70 -6.36 0.93 -6.55
N GLU A 71 -6.49 -0.28 -7.10
CA GLU A 71 -5.45 -0.85 -7.97
C GLU A 71 -6.05 -0.87 -9.38
N VAL A 72 -6.04 0.31 -10.03
CA VAL A 72 -6.07 0.35 -11.48
C VAL A 72 -4.74 -0.23 -11.95
N SER A 73 -4.75 -1.53 -12.28
CA SER A 73 -3.74 -2.11 -13.15
C SER A 73 -3.65 -1.22 -14.39
N PRO A 74 -2.46 -0.86 -14.89
CA PRO A 74 -2.31 -0.12 -16.15
C PRO A 74 -2.71 -0.95 -17.40
N GLU A 75 -3.58 -1.95 -17.26
CA GLU A 75 -3.95 -2.90 -18.31
C GLU A 75 -5.29 -2.55 -18.98
N ASP A 76 -6.04 -1.58 -18.44
CA ASP A 76 -7.27 -1.02 -19.03
C ASP A 76 -6.96 0.21 -19.92
N ALA A 77 -5.89 0.13 -20.70
CA ALA A 77 -5.81 0.97 -21.88
C ALA A 77 -6.83 0.41 -22.87
N PRO A 78 -7.86 1.16 -23.28
CA PRO A 78 -8.61 0.76 -24.47
C PRO A 78 -7.57 0.67 -25.58
N LEU A 79 -7.37 -0.53 -26.14
CA LEU A 79 -6.78 -0.67 -27.46
C LEU A 79 -7.66 0.18 -28.37
N SER A 80 -7.16 1.36 -28.71
CA SER A 80 -7.73 2.18 -29.78
C SER A 80 -7.72 1.32 -31.03
N ASP A 81 -8.91 0.82 -31.35
CA ASP A 81 -9.29 0.35 -32.67
C ASP A 81 -9.08 1.54 -33.61
N ASN A 82 -8.04 1.45 -34.44
CA ASN A 82 -7.73 2.46 -35.44
C ASN A 82 -7.55 1.73 -36.77
N ASP A 83 -8.68 1.59 -37.46
CA ASP A 83 -8.95 1.39 -38.89
C ASP A 83 -7.80 0.84 -39.77
#